data_AF-A0A368CNK2-F1
#
_entry.id   AF-A0A368CNK2-F1
#
_cell.length_a   1.000
_cell.length_b   1.000
_cell.length_c   1.000
_cell.angle_alpha   90.00
_cell.angle_beta   90.00
_cell.angle_gamma   90.00
#
_symmetry.space_group_name_H-M   'P 1'
#
loop_
_entity.id
_entity.type
_entity.pdbx_description
1 polymer ?
#
loop_
_entity_poly.entity_id
_entity_poly.type
_entity_poly.pdbx_seq_one_letter_code
_entity_poly.pdbx_strand_id
1 'polypeptide(L)'
;MANTSLDSLFEDMLHPNPRIQEEACRQMALNYPFEALPRLLSLFEHSDPKVYRGAVKGVGFFGYDAFLPIIELYGRTANQTAKRCCPKAFVQLFKNFPNQPFPEEVMHLLRHSIEDSDMVVVQGGLMCLGQLGKQAVCGEEAVVLLIHALKHENIALVYSATQALADINHPLVSSALKSLIDSSSDDFIKEAAESGLARHESLKASNG
;
A
#
# COMPACT_ATOMS: atom_id res chain seq x y z
N MET A 1 -27.26 2.25 24.22
CA MET A 1 -26.27 1.77 23.23
C MET A 1 -25.64 0.54 23.84
N ALA A 2 -25.65 -0.60 23.14
CA ALA A 2 -24.97 -1.80 23.64
C ALA A 2 -23.47 -1.48 23.73
N ASN A 3 -22.86 -1.74 24.88
CA ASN A 3 -21.43 -1.57 25.05
C ASN A 3 -20.73 -2.73 24.32
N THR A 4 -20.42 -2.54 23.04
CA THR A 4 -19.73 -3.55 22.22
C THR A 4 -18.31 -3.71 22.75
N SER A 5 -17.96 -4.91 23.21
CA SER A 5 -16.64 -5.19 23.76
C SER A 5 -15.60 -5.26 22.64
N LEU A 6 -14.34 -4.96 22.96
CA LEU A 6 -13.25 -5.07 21.98
C LEU A 6 -13.16 -6.48 21.37
N ASP A 7 -13.38 -7.54 22.15
CA ASP A 7 -13.38 -8.92 21.64
C ASP A 7 -14.44 -9.16 20.58
N SER A 8 -15.67 -8.68 20.81
CA SER A 8 -16.74 -8.79 19.81
C SER A 8 -16.43 -8.03 18.53
N LEU A 9 -15.72 -6.89 18.61
CA LEU A 9 -15.25 -6.18 17.42
C LEU A 9 -14.22 -7.00 16.63
N PHE A 10 -13.33 -7.76 17.31
CA PHE A 10 -12.38 -8.64 16.62
C PHE A 10 -13.07 -9.84 15.95
N GLU A 11 -14.16 -10.34 16.52
CA GLU A 11 -15.02 -11.33 15.86
C GLU A 11 -15.69 -10.74 14.61
N ASP A 12 -16.28 -9.55 14.74
CA ASP A 12 -16.96 -8.84 13.65
C ASP A 12 -16.00 -8.41 12.52
N MET A 13 -14.75 -8.09 12.83
CA MET A 13 -13.69 -7.84 11.84
C MET A 13 -13.50 -9.03 10.89
N LEU A 14 -13.82 -10.26 11.33
CA LEU A 14 -13.72 -11.48 10.54
C LEU A 14 -15.07 -11.95 9.95
N HIS A 15 -16.13 -11.17 10.16
CA HIS A 15 -17.47 -11.48 9.67
C HIS A 15 -17.51 -11.48 8.12
N PRO A 16 -18.26 -12.36 7.43
CA PRO A 16 -18.30 -12.39 5.96
C PRO A 16 -18.86 -11.11 5.30
N ASN A 17 -19.66 -10.32 6.01
CA ASN A 17 -20.23 -9.06 5.52
C ASN A 17 -19.21 -7.90 5.63
N PRO A 18 -18.78 -7.28 4.51
CA PRO A 18 -17.78 -6.21 4.54
C PRO A 18 -18.22 -4.96 5.31
N ARG A 19 -19.54 -4.69 5.40
CA ARG A 19 -20.05 -3.55 6.19
C ARG A 19 -19.86 -3.78 7.69
N ILE A 20 -20.02 -5.01 8.16
CA ILE A 20 -19.79 -5.38 9.57
C ILE A 20 -18.29 -5.31 9.88
N GLN A 21 -17.44 -5.80 8.97
CA GLN A 21 -15.99 -5.68 9.11
C GLN A 21 -15.56 -4.21 9.26
N GLU A 22 -16.03 -3.34 8.36
CA GLU A 22 -15.69 -1.92 8.35
C GLU A 22 -16.18 -1.22 9.62
N GLU A 23 -17.44 -1.45 10.01
CA GLU A 23 -18.00 -0.84 11.22
C GLU A 23 -17.21 -1.29 12.46
N ALA A 24 -16.84 -2.56 12.54
CA ALA A 24 -16.03 -3.06 13.64
C ALA A 24 -14.67 -2.37 13.73
N CYS A 25 -13.97 -2.23 12.58
CA CYS A 25 -12.68 -1.55 12.53
C CYS A 25 -12.80 -0.06 12.90
N ARG A 26 -13.88 0.60 12.46
CA ARG A 26 -14.16 2.00 12.82
C ARG A 26 -14.43 2.15 14.32
N GLN A 27 -15.23 1.27 14.91
CA GLN A 27 -15.50 1.27 16.34
C GLN A 27 -14.26 0.95 17.18
N MET A 28 -13.36 0.09 16.69
CA MET A 28 -12.05 -0.13 17.33
C MET A 28 -11.23 1.15 17.36
N ALA A 29 -11.08 1.83 16.23
CA ALA A 29 -10.29 3.05 16.13
C ALA A 29 -10.88 4.21 16.97
N LEU A 30 -12.22 4.30 17.06
CA LEU A 30 -12.89 5.35 17.83
C LEU A 30 -12.87 5.13 19.34
N ASN A 31 -13.10 3.89 19.80
CA ASN A 31 -13.38 3.63 21.22
C ASN A 31 -12.25 2.89 21.94
N TYR A 32 -11.37 2.19 21.20
CA TYR A 32 -10.30 1.36 21.75
C TYR A 32 -8.96 1.56 21.03
N PRO A 33 -8.54 2.80 20.69
CA PRO A 33 -7.38 3.01 19.83
C PRO A 33 -6.08 2.42 20.43
N PHE A 34 -5.91 2.52 21.75
CA PHE A 34 -4.70 2.09 22.45
C PHE A 34 -4.63 0.58 22.65
N GLU A 35 -5.78 -0.09 22.78
CA GLU A 35 -5.88 -1.54 22.97
C GLU A 35 -5.95 -2.30 21.64
N ALA A 36 -6.66 -1.74 20.66
CA ALA A 36 -6.92 -2.40 19.40
C ALA A 36 -5.71 -2.37 18.47
N LEU A 37 -5.00 -1.24 18.35
CA LEU A 37 -3.88 -1.11 17.41
C LEU A 37 -2.75 -2.12 17.69
N PRO A 38 -2.22 -2.27 18.93
CA PRO A 38 -1.21 -3.27 19.22
C PRO A 38 -1.69 -4.69 18.95
N ARG A 39 -2.96 -4.99 19.25
CA ARG A 39 -3.55 -6.31 18.99
C ARG A 39 -3.67 -6.58 17.49
N LEU A 40 -4.12 -5.62 16.69
CA LEU A 40 -4.14 -5.74 15.22
C LEU A 40 -2.74 -5.99 14.64
N LEU A 41 -1.73 -5.25 15.11
CA LEU A 41 -0.35 -5.44 14.66
C LEU A 41 0.19 -6.83 15.04
N SER A 42 -0.15 -7.37 16.21
CA SER A 42 0.23 -8.73 16.60
C SER A 42 -0.36 -9.80 15.67
N LEU A 43 -1.55 -9.55 15.10
CA LEU A 43 -2.21 -10.47 14.16
C LEU A 43 -1.53 -10.52 12.78
N PHE A 44 -0.56 -9.65 12.48
CA PHE A 44 0.19 -9.73 11.22
C PHE A 44 1.02 -11.01 11.11
N GLU A 45 1.37 -11.63 12.24
CA GLU A 45 2.11 -12.90 12.30
C GLU A 45 1.20 -14.13 12.27
N HIS A 46 -0.12 -13.94 12.25
CA HIS A 46 -1.09 -15.03 12.28
C HIS A 46 -0.97 -15.93 11.04
N SER A 47 -1.15 -17.24 11.21
CA SER A 47 -1.01 -18.22 10.13
C SER A 47 -2.16 -18.18 9.12
N ASP A 48 -3.38 -17.89 9.58
CA ASP A 48 -4.57 -17.75 8.72
C ASP A 48 -4.57 -16.42 7.94
N PRO A 49 -4.59 -16.45 6.59
CA PRO A 49 -4.76 -15.29 5.73
C PRO A 49 -5.99 -14.44 6.00
N LYS A 50 -7.10 -15.04 6.44
CA LYS A 50 -8.29 -14.27 6.77
C LYS A 50 -8.01 -13.32 7.93
N VAL A 51 -7.26 -13.78 8.93
CA VAL A 51 -6.97 -13.02 10.15
C VAL A 51 -5.98 -11.89 9.87
N TYR A 52 -4.81 -12.17 9.31
CA TYR A 52 -3.82 -11.10 9.06
C TYR A 52 -4.31 -10.09 8.02
N ARG A 53 -5.12 -10.50 7.02
CA ARG A 53 -5.72 -9.55 6.06
C ARG A 53 -6.79 -8.69 6.71
N GLY A 54 -7.59 -9.26 7.63
CA GLY A 54 -8.53 -8.50 8.45
C GLY A 54 -7.80 -7.45 9.28
N ALA A 55 -6.72 -7.85 9.93
CA ALA A 55 -5.88 -6.94 10.73
C ALA A 55 -5.27 -5.81 9.89
N VAL A 56 -4.70 -6.12 8.72
CA VAL A 56 -4.16 -5.10 7.80
C VAL A 56 -5.22 -4.07 7.40
N LYS A 57 -6.44 -4.51 7.09
CA LYS A 57 -7.58 -3.60 6.82
C LYS A 57 -7.93 -2.78 8.05
N GLY A 58 -8.01 -3.41 9.23
CA GLY A 58 -8.34 -2.76 10.49
C GLY A 58 -7.39 -1.63 10.85
N VAL A 59 -6.08 -1.85 10.73
CA VAL A 59 -5.05 -0.81 10.95
C VAL A 59 -5.29 0.41 10.06
N GLY A 60 -5.85 0.21 8.86
CA GLY A 60 -6.22 1.29 7.95
C GLY A 60 -7.20 2.33 8.50
N PHE A 61 -7.85 2.10 9.64
CA PHE A 61 -8.81 3.03 10.26
C PHE A 61 -8.20 3.91 11.36
N PHE A 62 -6.93 3.72 11.70
CA PHE A 62 -6.28 4.38 12.85
C PHE A 62 -5.55 5.68 12.50
N GLY A 63 -5.53 6.06 11.21
CA GLY A 63 -4.95 7.33 10.76
C GLY A 63 -3.46 7.45 11.10
N TYR A 64 -3.05 8.67 11.46
CA TYR A 64 -1.65 9.02 11.71
C TYR A 64 -0.96 8.11 12.77
N ASP A 65 -1.69 7.76 13.83
CA ASP A 65 -1.13 7.04 14.98
C ASP A 65 -0.65 5.63 14.63
N ALA A 66 -1.08 5.08 13.49
CA ALA A 66 -0.65 3.77 13.01
C ALA A 66 0.74 3.75 12.34
N PHE A 67 1.25 4.88 11.84
CA PHE A 67 2.46 4.87 11.02
C PHE A 67 3.70 4.38 11.79
N LEU A 68 4.03 5.01 12.92
CA LEU A 68 5.23 4.65 13.69
C LEU A 68 5.19 3.20 14.22
N PRO A 69 4.07 2.69 14.78
CA PRO A 69 3.97 1.29 15.17
C PRO A 69 4.18 0.28 14.02
N ILE A 70 3.72 0.60 12.80
CA ILE A 70 3.97 -0.25 11.62
C ILE A 70 5.45 -0.21 11.23
N ILE A 71 6.08 0.97 11.26
CA ILE A 71 7.51 1.13 10.94
C ILE A 71 8.37 0.33 11.94
N GLU A 72 8.06 0.45 13.22
CA GLU A 72 8.72 -0.31 14.27
C GLU A 72 8.57 -1.82 14.04
N LEU A 73 7.35 -2.30 13.73
CA LEU A 73 7.10 -3.70 13.41
C LEU A 73 7.93 -4.17 12.21
N TYR A 74 7.98 -3.40 11.13
CA TYR A 74 8.75 -3.73 9.93
C TYR A 74 10.25 -3.86 10.23
N GLY A 75 10.80 -2.96 11.05
CA GLY A 75 12.22 -2.94 11.41
C GLY A 75 12.63 -4.07 12.36
N ARG A 76 11.72 -4.57 13.20
CA ARG A 76 12.05 -5.59 14.23
C ARG A 76 11.59 -7.00 13.92
N THR A 77 10.59 -7.19 13.05
CA THR A 77 10.01 -8.52 12.84
C THR A 77 10.93 -9.43 12.00
N ALA A 78 11.10 -10.66 12.45
CA ALA A 78 11.68 -11.75 11.66
C ALA A 78 10.60 -12.58 10.94
N ASN A 79 9.32 -12.31 11.17
CA ASN A 79 8.21 -13.02 10.55
C ASN A 79 7.93 -12.44 9.15
N GLN A 80 8.10 -13.28 8.12
CA GLN A 80 7.95 -12.84 6.74
C GLN A 80 6.53 -12.38 6.42
N THR A 81 5.49 -13.00 6.99
CA THR A 81 4.10 -12.57 6.82
C THR A 81 3.88 -11.18 7.39
N ALA A 82 4.41 -10.90 8.60
CA ALA A 82 4.29 -9.58 9.19
C ALA A 82 5.04 -8.51 8.40
N LYS A 83 6.27 -8.82 7.95
CA LYS A 83 7.04 -7.91 7.09
C LYS A 83 6.28 -7.55 5.82
N ARG A 84 5.65 -8.54 5.15
CA ARG A 84 4.78 -8.35 3.97
C ARG A 84 3.52 -7.53 4.24
N CYS A 85 3.00 -7.58 5.47
CA CYS A 85 1.79 -6.85 5.85
C CYS A 85 2.03 -5.36 6.06
N CYS A 86 3.22 -4.96 6.51
CA CYS A 86 3.55 -3.56 6.83
C CYS A 86 3.31 -2.58 5.66
N PRO A 87 3.91 -2.74 4.47
CA PRO A 87 3.64 -1.82 3.36
C PRO A 87 2.19 -1.89 2.87
N LYS A 88 1.50 -3.03 3.04
CA LYS A 88 0.07 -3.17 2.71
C LYS A 88 -0.82 -2.42 3.70
N ALA A 89 -0.41 -2.28 4.96
CA ALA A 89 -1.12 -1.47 5.95
C ALA A 89 -1.06 0.02 5.59
N PHE A 90 0.08 0.52 5.10
CA PHE A 90 0.17 1.88 4.55
C PHE A 90 -0.77 2.11 3.37
N VAL A 91 -0.92 1.13 2.46
CA VAL A 91 -1.92 1.22 1.38
C VAL A 91 -3.33 1.44 1.95
N GLN A 92 -3.69 0.78 3.07
CA GLN A 92 -5.00 1.00 3.69
C GLN A 92 -5.12 2.39 4.32
N LEU A 93 -4.08 2.84 5.03
CA LEU A 93 -4.04 4.19 5.62
C LEU A 93 -4.20 5.27 4.53
N PHE A 94 -3.45 5.18 3.43
CA PHE A 94 -3.53 6.14 2.34
C PHE A 94 -4.81 6.08 1.52
N LYS A 95 -5.54 4.95 1.56
CA LYS A 95 -6.89 4.87 0.98
C LYS A 95 -7.93 5.55 1.86
N ASN A 96 -7.83 5.37 3.18
CA ASN A 96 -8.80 5.91 4.13
C ASN A 96 -8.52 7.38 4.51
N PHE A 97 -7.26 7.81 4.41
CA PHE A 97 -6.77 9.14 4.78
C PHE A 97 -5.88 9.76 3.69
N PRO A 98 -6.39 9.95 2.44
CA PRO A 98 -5.57 10.30 1.28
C PRO A 98 -4.93 11.70 1.32
N ASN A 99 -5.35 12.57 2.23
CA ASN A 99 -4.85 13.95 2.34
C ASN A 99 -4.26 14.25 3.72
N GLN A 100 -4.05 13.22 4.55
CA GLN A 100 -3.47 13.40 5.87
C GLN A 100 -1.93 13.41 5.77
N PRO A 101 -1.23 14.30 6.49
CA PRO A 101 0.23 14.20 6.62
C PRO A 101 0.61 12.85 7.23
N PHE A 102 1.85 12.42 6.99
CA PHE A 102 2.42 11.20 7.52
C PHE A 102 3.90 11.44 7.85
N PRO A 103 4.50 10.65 8.75
CA PRO A 103 5.90 10.82 9.14
C PRO A 103 6.86 10.54 7.96
N GLU A 104 7.98 11.26 7.88
CA GLU A 104 8.97 11.12 6.81
C GLU A 104 9.55 9.70 6.72
N GLU A 105 9.57 8.99 7.86
CA GLU A 105 9.97 7.61 8.02
C GLU A 105 9.16 6.64 7.15
N VAL A 106 7.94 7.02 6.72
CA VAL A 106 7.18 6.24 5.74
C VAL A 106 7.92 6.18 4.41
N MET A 107 8.45 7.30 3.91
CA MET A 107 9.22 7.30 2.65
C MET A 107 10.52 6.53 2.79
N HIS A 108 11.17 6.58 3.97
CA HIS A 108 12.33 5.74 4.25
C HIS A 108 12.00 4.24 4.20
N LEU A 109 10.91 3.80 4.84
CA LEU A 109 10.47 2.41 4.77
C LEU A 109 10.13 2.01 3.33
N LEU A 110 9.42 2.86 2.58
CA LEU A 110 9.05 2.54 1.20
C LEU A 110 10.26 2.36 0.29
N ARG A 111 11.30 3.19 0.43
CA ARG A 111 12.59 3.01 -0.27
C ARG A 111 13.23 1.67 0.06
N HIS A 112 13.28 1.29 1.33
CA HIS A 112 13.83 -0.02 1.73
C HIS A 112 12.95 -1.18 1.22
N SER A 113 11.63 -1.02 1.21
CA SER A 113 10.71 -2.08 0.83
C SER A 113 10.81 -2.46 -0.65
N ILE A 114 11.13 -1.51 -1.53
CA ILE A 114 11.29 -1.78 -2.96
C ILE A 114 12.66 -2.37 -3.31
N GLU A 115 13.59 -2.37 -2.35
CA GLU A 115 14.91 -3.03 -2.43
C GLU A 115 14.92 -4.38 -1.68
N ASP A 116 13.78 -4.80 -1.12
CA ASP A 116 13.69 -6.03 -0.34
C ASP A 116 13.86 -7.28 -1.22
N SER A 117 14.54 -8.30 -0.67
CA SER A 117 14.67 -9.61 -1.30
C SER A 117 13.34 -10.35 -1.51
N ASP A 118 12.32 -10.05 -0.70
CA ASP A 118 10.99 -10.64 -0.83
C ASP A 118 10.12 -9.80 -1.78
N MET A 119 9.83 -10.37 -2.95
CA MET A 119 9.00 -9.73 -3.97
C MET A 119 7.59 -9.34 -3.50
N VAL A 120 7.05 -9.96 -2.46
CA VAL A 120 5.75 -9.57 -1.88
C VAL A 120 5.86 -8.29 -1.06
N VAL A 121 7.02 -8.05 -0.43
CA VAL A 121 7.34 -6.78 0.24
C VAL A 121 7.52 -5.68 -0.82
N VAL A 122 8.31 -5.96 -1.87
CA VAL A 122 8.52 -5.04 -3.01
C VAL A 122 7.20 -4.64 -3.65
N GLN A 123 6.33 -5.61 -3.96
CA GLN A 123 5.00 -5.33 -4.50
C GLN A 123 4.17 -4.46 -3.56
N GLY A 124 4.21 -4.72 -2.25
CA GLY A 124 3.53 -3.87 -1.26
C GLY A 124 4.05 -2.43 -1.29
N GLY A 125 5.37 -2.25 -1.36
CA GLY A 125 6.03 -0.96 -1.47
C GLY A 125 5.61 -0.18 -2.71
N LEU A 126 5.69 -0.83 -3.89
CA LEU A 126 5.30 -0.22 -5.17
C LEU A 126 3.80 0.11 -5.22
N MET A 127 2.93 -0.74 -4.68
CA MET A 127 1.50 -0.45 -4.56
C MET A 127 1.25 0.78 -3.67
N CYS A 128 2.01 0.91 -2.58
CA CYS A 128 1.92 2.03 -1.67
C CYS A 128 2.38 3.34 -2.33
N LEU A 129 3.52 3.31 -3.02
CA LEU A 129 4.00 4.41 -3.85
C LEU A 129 2.99 4.79 -4.94
N GLY A 130 2.32 3.81 -5.55
CA GLY A 130 1.25 4.04 -6.52
C GLY A 130 0.04 4.77 -5.93
N GLN A 131 -0.30 4.51 -4.68
CA GLN A 131 -1.34 5.23 -3.96
C GLN A 131 -0.90 6.65 -3.59
N LEU A 132 0.34 6.82 -3.12
CA LEU A 132 0.92 8.11 -2.76
C LEU A 132 1.10 9.03 -3.98
N GLY A 133 1.49 8.49 -5.13
CA GLY A 133 1.67 9.27 -6.36
C GLY A 133 0.39 9.94 -6.86
N LYS A 134 -0.78 9.54 -6.35
CA LYS A 134 -2.08 10.17 -6.63
C LYS A 134 -2.40 11.33 -5.67
N GLN A 135 -1.58 11.55 -4.65
CA GLN A 135 -1.81 12.53 -3.59
C GLN A 135 -0.97 13.79 -3.81
N ALA A 136 -1.41 14.91 -3.23
CA ALA A 136 -0.67 16.17 -3.31
C ALA A 136 0.59 16.18 -2.43
N VAL A 137 0.54 15.49 -1.28
CA VAL A 137 1.66 15.39 -0.34
C VAL A 137 2.55 14.23 -0.78
N CYS A 138 3.85 14.51 -1.02
CA CYS A 138 4.86 13.53 -1.44
C CYS A 138 4.56 12.74 -2.73
N GLY A 139 3.55 13.13 -3.51
CA GLY A 139 3.18 12.44 -4.76
C GLY A 139 4.29 12.47 -5.81
N GLU A 140 4.95 13.61 -6.00
CA GLU A 140 6.09 13.76 -6.92
C GLU A 140 7.21 12.77 -6.57
N GLU A 141 7.62 12.70 -5.29
CA GLU A 141 8.68 11.80 -4.84
C GLU A 141 8.32 10.33 -5.08
N ALA A 142 7.06 9.96 -4.82
CA ALA A 142 6.58 8.61 -5.07
C ALA A 142 6.60 8.26 -6.57
N VAL A 143 6.22 9.19 -7.45
CA VAL A 143 6.31 9.01 -8.91
C VAL A 143 7.76 8.86 -9.35
N VAL A 144 8.68 9.68 -8.83
CA VAL A 144 10.11 9.58 -9.14
C VAL A 144 10.65 8.21 -8.73
N LEU A 145 10.29 7.68 -7.55
CA LEU A 145 10.70 6.35 -7.12
C LEU A 145 10.17 5.24 -8.03
N LEU A 146 8.90 5.32 -8.43
CA LEU A 146 8.31 4.36 -9.38
C LEU A 146 8.99 4.42 -10.75
N ILE A 147 9.36 5.60 -11.24
CA ILE A 147 10.11 5.75 -12.50
C ILE A 147 11.50 5.11 -12.39
N HIS A 148 12.19 5.26 -11.25
CA HIS A 148 13.47 4.57 -11.02
C HIS A 148 13.31 3.05 -11.03
N ALA A 149 12.22 2.54 -10.46
CA ALA A 149 11.90 1.12 -10.44
C ALA A 149 11.70 0.51 -11.85
N LEU A 150 11.37 1.30 -12.88
CA LEU A 150 11.29 0.82 -14.27
C LEU A 150 12.64 0.40 -14.86
N LYS A 151 13.76 0.82 -14.26
CA LYS A 151 15.12 0.51 -14.72
C LYS A 151 15.71 -0.74 -14.10
N HIS A 152 14.92 -1.46 -13.30
CA HIS A 152 15.39 -2.63 -12.56
C HIS A 152 15.45 -3.87 -13.46
N GLU A 153 16.38 -4.79 -13.21
CA GLU A 153 16.53 -6.01 -14.02
C GLU A 153 15.42 -7.04 -13.76
N ASN A 154 14.81 -6.99 -12.57
CA ASN A 154 13.69 -7.86 -12.20
C ASN A 154 12.40 -7.46 -12.93
N ILE A 155 11.99 -8.28 -13.90
CA ILE A 155 10.77 -8.13 -14.71
C ILE A 155 9.52 -7.95 -13.84
N ALA A 156 9.37 -8.70 -12.73
CA ALA A 156 8.19 -8.59 -11.88
C ALA A 156 8.12 -7.23 -11.14
N LEU A 157 9.28 -6.66 -10.81
CA LEU A 157 9.38 -5.33 -10.21
C LEU A 157 9.01 -4.26 -11.24
N VAL A 158 9.61 -4.32 -12.43
CA VAL A 158 9.32 -3.39 -13.53
C VAL A 158 7.84 -3.43 -13.90
N TYR A 159 7.26 -4.62 -14.06
CA TYR A 159 5.83 -4.80 -14.31
C TYR A 159 4.97 -4.12 -13.23
N SER A 160 5.30 -4.35 -11.95
CA SER A 160 4.55 -3.78 -10.83
C SER A 160 4.65 -2.25 -10.78
N ALA A 161 5.83 -1.70 -11.06
CA ALA A 161 6.05 -0.25 -11.14
C ALA A 161 5.30 0.37 -12.33
N THR A 162 5.29 -0.30 -13.49
CA THR A 162 4.50 0.09 -14.67
C THR A 162 3.02 0.15 -14.34
N GLN A 163 2.47 -0.86 -13.67
CA GLN A 163 1.06 -0.85 -13.26
C GLN A 163 0.74 0.26 -12.27
N ALA A 164 1.62 0.52 -11.30
CA ALA A 164 1.44 1.61 -10.35
C ALA A 164 1.44 2.98 -11.04
N LEU A 165 2.36 3.22 -11.99
CA LEU A 165 2.44 4.47 -12.76
C LEU A 165 1.23 4.71 -13.66
N ALA A 166 0.70 3.64 -14.28
CA ALA A 166 -0.42 3.73 -15.23
C ALA A 166 -1.68 4.39 -14.63
N ASP A 167 -1.88 4.30 -13.32
CA ASP A 167 -3.04 4.85 -12.64
C ASP A 167 -2.79 6.25 -12.04
N ILE A 168 -1.64 6.87 -12.30
CA ILE A 168 -1.25 8.17 -11.76
C ILE A 168 -1.36 9.24 -12.83
N ASN A 169 -2.09 10.32 -12.54
CA ASN A 169 -2.13 11.51 -13.40
C ASN A 169 -0.94 12.43 -13.11
N HIS A 170 0.22 12.13 -13.68
CA HIS A 170 1.44 12.92 -13.49
C HIS A 170 2.19 13.14 -14.81
N PRO A 171 2.74 14.36 -15.06
CA PRO A 171 3.35 14.70 -16.36
C PRO A 171 4.52 13.81 -16.77
N LEU A 172 5.28 13.27 -15.81
CA LEU A 172 6.43 12.39 -16.09
C LEU A 172 6.05 10.97 -16.52
N VAL A 173 4.82 10.52 -16.27
CA VAL A 173 4.42 9.11 -16.47
C VAL A 173 4.44 8.74 -17.94
N SER A 174 3.85 9.55 -18.83
CA SER A 174 3.83 9.25 -20.27
C SER A 174 5.24 9.08 -20.85
N SER A 175 6.16 9.98 -20.51
CA SER A 175 7.56 9.90 -20.98
C SER A 175 8.30 8.70 -20.42
N ALA A 176 8.05 8.35 -19.16
CA ALA A 176 8.69 7.19 -18.53
C ALA A 176 8.24 5.87 -19.17
N LEU A 177 6.93 5.71 -19.42
CA LEU A 177 6.38 4.52 -20.07
C LEU A 177 6.83 4.39 -21.52
N LYS A 178 6.88 5.49 -22.30
CA LYS A 178 7.44 5.48 -23.66
C LYS A 178 8.91 5.07 -23.67
N SER A 179 9.71 5.63 -22.76
CA SER A 179 11.12 5.25 -22.63
C SER A 179 11.29 3.75 -22.32
N LEU A 180 10.40 3.16 -21.52
CA LEU A 180 10.42 1.73 -21.24
C LEU A 180 10.06 0.88 -22.47
N ILE A 181 9.08 1.30 -23.27
CA ILE A 181 8.72 0.63 -24.53
C ILE A 181 9.92 0.61 -25.49
N ASP A 182 10.58 1.76 -25.65
CA ASP A 182 11.69 1.93 -26.59
C ASP A 182 12.96 1.17 -26.16
N SER A 183 13.20 1.06 -24.86
CA SER A 183 14.44 0.50 -24.31
C SER A 183 14.36 -0.98 -23.88
N SER A 184 13.17 -1.49 -23.57
CA SER A 184 13.01 -2.88 -23.14
C SER A 184 13.32 -3.84 -24.29
N SER A 185 14.00 -4.95 -24.00
CA SER A 185 14.11 -6.09 -24.91
C SER A 185 13.09 -7.19 -24.60
N ASP A 186 12.38 -7.09 -23.48
CA ASP A 186 11.38 -8.06 -23.04
C ASP A 186 9.98 -7.66 -23.55
N ASP A 187 9.36 -8.54 -24.33
CA ASP A 187 8.06 -8.28 -24.97
C ASP A 187 6.93 -8.16 -23.95
N PHE A 188 6.96 -8.91 -22.85
CA PHE A 188 5.95 -8.81 -21.79
C PHE A 188 6.02 -7.43 -21.11
N ILE A 189 7.22 -6.90 -20.90
CA ILE A 189 7.39 -5.54 -20.36
C ILE A 189 6.93 -4.47 -21.34
N LYS A 190 7.18 -4.64 -22.65
CA LYS A 190 6.68 -3.71 -23.67
C LYS A 190 5.15 -3.68 -23.69
N GLU A 191 4.51 -4.83 -23.76
CA GLU A 191 3.04 -4.94 -23.74
C GLU A 191 2.45 -4.32 -22.46
N ALA A 192 3.08 -4.55 -21.31
CA ALA A 192 2.66 -3.95 -20.05
C ALA A 192 2.79 -2.42 -20.06
N ALA A 193 3.87 -1.89 -20.64
CA ALA A 193 4.12 -0.45 -20.75
C ALA A 193 3.18 0.22 -21.76
N GLU A 194 2.89 -0.41 -22.89
CA GLU A 194 1.90 0.04 -23.88
C GLU A 194 0.50 0.09 -23.27
N SER A 195 0.08 -0.99 -22.59
CA SER A 195 -1.19 -1.05 -21.86
C SER A 195 -1.27 0.02 -20.77
N GLY A 196 -0.18 0.20 -20.01
CA GLY A 196 -0.08 1.22 -18.97
C GLY A 196 -0.19 2.64 -19.53
N LEU A 197 0.46 2.90 -20.67
CA LEU A 197 0.41 4.19 -21.34
C LEU A 197 -1.00 4.52 -21.82
N ALA A 198 -1.67 3.57 -22.49
CA ALA A 198 -3.05 3.75 -22.95
C ALA A 198 -4.01 4.05 -21.79
N ARG A 199 -3.83 3.39 -20.64
CA ARG A 199 -4.63 3.63 -19.43
C ARG A 199 -4.37 5.01 -18.85
N HIS A 200 -3.11 5.42 -18.75
CA HIS A 200 -2.73 6.75 -18.28
C HIS A 200 -3.26 7.87 -19.20
N GLU A 201 -3.19 7.69 -20.52
CA GLU A 201 -3.75 8.64 -21.49
C GLU A 201 -5.27 8.75 -21.36
N SER A 202 -5.96 7.63 -21.14
CA SER A 202 -7.40 7.62 -20.86
C SER A 202 -7.74 8.37 -19.56
N LEU A 203 -6.93 8.17 -18.51
CA LEU A 203 -7.07 8.89 -17.23
C LEU A 203 -6.86 10.40 -17.39
N LYS A 204 -5.88 10.82 -18.22
CA LYS A 204 -5.66 12.24 -18.53
C LYS A 204 -6.84 12.84 -19.28
N ALA A 205 -7.39 12.12 -20.25
CA ALA A 205 -8.54 12.57 -21.02
C ALA A 205 -9.82 12.70 -20.17
N SER A 206 -9.99 11.88 -19.12
CA SER A 206 -11.14 11.99 -18.21
C SER A 206 -11.01 13.07 -17.14
N ASN A 207 -9.79 13.58 -16.90
CA ASN A 207 -9.49 14.56 -15.84
C ASN A 207 -9.20 15.99 -16.38
N GLY A 208 -9.16 16.17 -17.70
CA GLY A 208 -8.99 17.47 -18.36
C GLY A 208 -10.32 18.02 -18.86
#